data_AF-A0A0G4KUM2-F1
#
_entry.id   AF-A0A0G4KUM2-F1
#
_cell.length_a   1.000
_cell.length_b   1.000
_cell.length_c   1.000
_cell.angle_alpha   90.00
_cell.angle_beta   90.00
_cell.angle_gamma   90.00
#
_symmetry.space_group_name_H-M   'P 1'
#
loop_
_entity.id
_entity.type
_entity.pdbx_description
1 polymer ?
#
loop_
_entity_poly.entity_id
_entity_poly.type
_entity_poly.pdbx_seq_one_letter_code
_entity_poly.pdbx_strand_id
1 'polypeptide(L)'
;MDNFADRDHCIQYMCSVMLVFGRLEATDYPDGSEAATSEMVESLRKRFKCVEDPQFTKDYHDPALRTISNALTVELNDGTVLEEVVVEAPLGHRLRREEAKPEILKKYQRHLAPHFSENKVKQLVELGLDQQKL
;
A
#
# COMPACT_ATOMS: atom_id res chain seq x y z
N MET A 1 -14.36 13.28 -6.75
CA MET A 1 -13.15 13.08 -5.92
C MET A 1 -12.34 14.31 -6.16
N ASP A 2 -12.39 15.20 -5.18
CA ASP A 2 -12.22 16.62 -5.44
C ASP A 2 -10.92 17.15 -4.84
N ASN A 3 -10.25 16.33 -4.05
CA ASN A 3 -9.00 16.67 -3.39
C ASN A 3 -8.14 15.43 -3.11
N PHE A 4 -6.92 15.67 -2.64
CA PHE A 4 -5.97 14.64 -2.23
C PHE A 4 -6.54 13.67 -1.18
N ALA A 5 -7.20 14.21 -0.15
CA ALA A 5 -7.71 13.45 0.99
C ALA A 5 -8.86 12.51 0.60
N ASP A 6 -9.65 12.87 -0.41
CA ASP A 6 -10.65 11.96 -0.97
C ASP A 6 -9.98 10.73 -1.58
N ARG A 7 -8.79 10.90 -2.19
CA ARG A 7 -8.08 9.85 -2.94
C ARG A 7 -7.30 8.91 -2.04
N ASP A 8 -6.56 9.42 -1.06
CA ASP A 8 -5.81 8.58 -0.11
C ASP A 8 -6.72 7.84 0.89
N HIS A 9 -7.99 8.24 1.04
CA HIS A 9 -9.01 7.53 1.84
C HIS A 9 -10.03 6.73 1.00
N CYS A 10 -9.78 6.53 -0.29
CA CYS A 10 -10.66 5.72 -1.16
C CYS A 10 -9.97 4.43 -1.60
N ILE A 11 -10.40 3.30 -1.04
CA ILE A 11 -9.85 1.98 -1.37
C ILE A 11 -9.98 1.65 -2.86
N GLN A 12 -11.11 2.01 -3.48
CA GLN A 12 -11.34 1.80 -4.90
C GLN A 12 -10.36 2.62 -5.75
N TYR A 13 -10.00 3.83 -5.31
CA TYR A 13 -9.01 4.65 -6.01
C TYR A 13 -7.62 4.03 -5.90
N MET A 14 -7.18 3.69 -4.69
CA MET A 14 -5.88 3.04 -4.45
C MET A 14 -5.73 1.75 -5.27
N CYS A 15 -6.75 0.89 -5.27
CA CYS A 15 -6.74 -0.35 -6.07
C CYS A 15 -6.71 -0.07 -7.58
N SER A 16 -7.49 0.89 -8.08
CA SER A 16 -7.48 1.25 -9.50
C SER A 16 -6.12 1.76 -9.97
N VAL A 17 -5.47 2.62 -9.20
CA VAL A 17 -4.13 3.15 -9.54
C VAL A 17 -3.11 2.01 -9.62
N MET A 18 -3.12 1.08 -8.65
CA MET A 18 -2.23 -0.08 -8.67
C MET A 18 -2.47 -0.99 -9.88
N LEU A 19 -3.72 -1.24 -10.26
CA LEU A 19 -4.04 -2.08 -11.42
C LEU A 19 -3.66 -1.43 -12.76
N VAL A 20 -3.76 -0.10 -12.86
CA VAL A 20 -3.42 0.63 -14.10
C VAL A 20 -1.92 0.86 -14.24
N PHE A 21 -1.24 1.25 -13.16
CA PHE A 21 0.15 1.72 -13.23
C PHE A 21 1.17 0.77 -12.59
N GLY A 22 0.73 -0.27 -11.88
CA GLY A 22 1.62 -1.17 -11.14
C GLY A 22 2.34 -0.52 -9.96
N ARG A 23 1.86 0.64 -9.49
CA ARG A 23 2.43 1.42 -8.37
C ARG A 23 1.33 2.15 -7.60
N LEU A 24 1.68 2.66 -6.42
CA LEU A 24 0.86 3.60 -5.66
C LEU A 24 1.79 4.47 -4.80
N GLU A 25 1.93 5.73 -5.18
CA GLU A 25 2.87 6.68 -4.59
C GLU A 25 2.15 7.96 -4.15
N ALA A 26 2.80 8.76 -3.30
CA ALA A 26 2.22 10.02 -2.83
C ALA A 26 1.91 11.00 -3.97
N THR A 27 2.62 10.88 -5.10
CA THR A 27 2.42 11.68 -6.31
C THR A 27 1.19 11.29 -7.13
N ASP A 28 0.53 10.18 -6.79
CA ASP A 28 -0.68 9.73 -7.49
C ASP A 28 -1.96 10.35 -6.93
N TYR A 29 -1.89 11.04 -5.78
CA TYR A 29 -3.06 11.62 -5.11
C TYR A 29 -3.37 13.11 -5.41
N PRO A 30 -2.41 14.00 -5.76
CA PRO A 30 -2.71 15.39 -6.09
C PRO A 30 -3.64 15.52 -7.31
N ASP A 31 -4.46 16.57 -7.37
CA ASP A 31 -5.52 16.74 -8.38
C ASP A 31 -5.00 16.72 -9.83
N GLY A 32 -3.80 17.26 -10.06
CA GLY A 32 -3.16 17.30 -11.38
C GLY A 32 -2.26 16.11 -11.70
N SER A 33 -2.24 15.07 -10.86
CA SER A 33 -1.40 13.89 -11.11
C SER A 33 -1.91 13.08 -12.31
N GLU A 34 -1.00 12.30 -12.91
CA GLU A 34 -1.33 11.36 -13.99
C GLU A 34 -2.45 10.40 -13.57
N ALA A 35 -2.38 9.89 -12.33
CA ALA A 35 -3.37 8.99 -11.78
C ALA A 35 -4.73 9.69 -11.51
N ALA A 36 -4.72 10.91 -10.98
CA ALA A 36 -5.96 11.65 -10.67
C ALA A 36 -6.73 12.08 -11.92
N THR A 37 -6.02 12.32 -13.02
CA THR A 37 -6.59 12.73 -14.31
C THR A 37 -6.83 11.57 -15.29
N SER A 38 -6.46 10.34 -14.91
CA SER A 38 -6.60 9.15 -15.76
C SER A 38 -8.06 8.69 -15.90
N GLU A 39 -8.56 8.70 -17.14
CA GLU A 39 -9.88 8.15 -17.47
C GLU A 39 -9.99 6.65 -17.15
N MET A 40 -8.87 5.92 -17.25
CA MET A 40 -8.85 4.48 -16.97
C MET A 40 -8.99 4.20 -15.47
N VAL A 41 -8.28 4.97 -14.62
CA VAL A 41 -8.43 4.88 -13.15
C VAL A 41 -9.86 5.21 -12.76
N GLU A 42 -10.43 6.28 -13.30
CA GLU A 42 -11.80 6.70 -12.99
C GLU A 42 -12.85 5.67 -13.47
N SER A 43 -12.66 5.10 -14.66
CA SER A 43 -13.52 4.03 -15.20
C SER A 43 -13.46 2.77 -14.34
N LEU A 44 -12.26 2.35 -13.93
CA LEU A 44 -12.06 1.15 -13.12
C LEU A 44 -12.59 1.33 -11.70
N ARG A 45 -12.38 2.51 -11.09
CA ARG A 45 -12.84 2.86 -9.73
C ARG A 45 -14.33 2.65 -9.55
N LYS A 46 -15.13 2.96 -10.58
CA LYS A 46 -16.59 2.79 -10.58
C LYS A 46 -17.06 1.34 -10.65
N ARG A 47 -16.18 0.40 -10.98
CA ARG A 47 -16.50 -1.03 -11.13
C ARG A 47 -16.28 -1.84 -9.85
N PHE A 48 -15.63 -1.25 -8.85
CA PHE A 48 -15.41 -1.91 -7.57
C PHE A 48 -16.70 -2.01 -6.76
N LYS A 49 -16.98 -3.22 -6.28
CA LYS A 49 -17.96 -3.47 -5.22
C LYS A 49 -17.21 -3.88 -3.95
N CYS A 50 -17.20 -3.02 -2.95
CA CYS A 50 -16.65 -3.34 -1.63
C CYS A 50 -17.73 -4.02 -0.79
N VAL A 51 -17.41 -5.20 -0.27
CA VAL A 51 -18.29 -5.97 0.62
C VAL A 51 -17.54 -6.29 1.91
N GLU A 52 -18.29 -6.43 2.99
CA GLU A 52 -17.75 -6.91 4.26
C GLU A 52 -17.62 -8.44 4.23
N ASP A 53 -16.49 -8.95 4.72
CA ASP A 53 -16.37 -10.32 5.18
C ASP A 53 -16.42 -10.31 6.73
N PRO A 54 -17.45 -10.90 7.36
CA PRO A 54 -17.57 -10.92 8.82
C PRO A 54 -16.40 -11.57 9.55
N GLN A 55 -15.70 -12.51 8.91
CA GLN A 55 -14.52 -13.15 9.47
C GLN A 55 -13.33 -12.19 9.48
N PHE A 56 -13.12 -11.41 8.40
CA PHE A 56 -12.09 -10.36 8.39
C PHE A 56 -12.36 -9.29 9.46
N THR A 57 -13.61 -8.88 9.63
CA THR A 57 -14.01 -7.95 10.70
C THR A 57 -13.72 -8.53 12.09
N LYS A 58 -14.03 -9.81 12.31
CA LYS A 58 -13.76 -10.49 13.58
C LYS A 58 -12.26 -10.56 13.89
N ASP A 59 -11.44 -10.96 12.91
CA ASP A 59 -9.99 -11.12 13.10
C ASP A 59 -9.25 -9.79 13.26
N TYR A 60 -9.79 -8.71 12.68
CA TYR A 60 -9.33 -7.35 12.95
C TYR A 60 -9.44 -6.99 14.44
N HIS A 61 -10.52 -7.41 15.10
CA HIS A 61 -10.77 -7.12 16.52
C HIS A 61 -10.13 -8.14 17.48
N ASP A 62 -9.72 -9.31 17.01
CA ASP A 62 -9.01 -10.30 17.83
C ASP A 62 -7.63 -9.76 18.24
N PRO A 63 -7.35 -9.54 19.54
CA PRO A 63 -6.05 -9.05 20.01
C PRO A 63 -4.87 -9.96 19.65
N ALA A 64 -5.11 -11.25 19.45
CA ALA A 64 -4.10 -12.21 19.03
C ALA A 64 -3.76 -12.08 17.54
N LEU A 65 -4.70 -11.66 16.70
CA LEU A 65 -4.52 -11.55 15.26
C LEU A 65 -4.21 -10.12 14.83
N ARG A 66 -5.19 -9.20 14.97
CA ARG A 66 -5.15 -7.81 14.49
C ARG A 66 -4.78 -7.70 13.01
N THR A 67 -5.25 -8.63 12.20
CA THR A 67 -5.07 -8.64 10.75
C THR A 67 -5.87 -7.50 10.11
N ILE A 68 -5.42 -7.03 8.95
CA ILE A 68 -6.08 -5.95 8.20
C ILE A 68 -6.35 -6.52 6.81
N SER A 69 -7.22 -7.53 6.79
CA SER A 69 -7.39 -8.42 5.66
C SER A 69 -8.17 -7.74 4.55
N ASN A 70 -7.70 -7.92 3.32
CA ASN A 70 -8.44 -7.58 2.10
C ASN A 70 -8.31 -8.73 1.11
N ALA A 71 -9.36 -8.93 0.33
CA ALA A 71 -9.38 -9.86 -0.78
C ALA A 71 -9.80 -9.14 -2.06
N LEU A 72 -9.26 -9.55 -3.21
CA LEU A 72 -9.60 -9.00 -4.51
C LEU A 72 -9.89 -10.11 -5.50
N THR A 73 -11.12 -10.11 -6.01
CA THR A 73 -11.56 -10.91 -7.15
C THR A 73 -11.77 -10.00 -8.36
N VAL A 74 -11.34 -10.45 -9.54
CA VAL A 74 -11.54 -9.73 -10.81
C VAL A 74 -12.35 -10.60 -11.75
N GLU A 75 -13.48 -10.07 -12.22
CA GLU A 75 -14.30 -10.64 -13.30
C GLU A 75 -14.01 -9.87 -14.59
N LEU A 76 -13.64 -10.61 -15.64
CA LEU A 76 -13.37 -10.08 -16.97
C LEU A 76 -14.66 -9.95 -17.79
N ASN A 77 -14.63 -9.15 -18.86
CA ASN A 77 -15.81 -8.90 -19.69
C ASN A 77 -16.37 -10.15 -20.40
N ASP A 78 -15.57 -11.22 -20.51
CA ASP A 78 -16.00 -12.51 -21.06
C ASP A 78 -16.64 -13.44 -20.01
N GLY A 79 -16.77 -12.97 -18.77
CA GLY A 79 -17.29 -13.73 -17.63
C GLY A 79 -16.24 -14.58 -16.90
N THR A 80 -14.98 -14.56 -17.34
CA THR A 80 -13.90 -15.27 -16.62
C THR A 80 -13.66 -14.59 -15.28
N VAL A 81 -13.71 -15.37 -14.20
CA VAL A 81 -13.36 -14.93 -12.85
C VAL A 81 -11.96 -15.41 -12.51
N LEU A 82 -11.05 -14.49 -12.22
CA LEU A 82 -9.71 -14.81 -11.76
C LEU A 82 -9.74 -15.30 -10.31
N GLU A 83 -8.71 -16.08 -9.92
CA GLU A 83 -8.55 -16.53 -8.54
C GLU A 83 -8.51 -15.32 -7.59
N GLU A 84 -9.25 -15.42 -6.49
CA GLU A 84 -9.26 -14.39 -5.46
C GLU A 84 -7.90 -14.35 -4.75
N VAL A 85 -7.31 -13.15 -4.69
CA VAL A 85 -6.08 -12.94 -3.95
C VAL A 85 -6.40 -12.35 -2.59
N VAL A 86 -6.11 -13.11 -1.53
CA VAL A 86 -6.30 -12.68 -0.13
C VAL A 86 -4.97 -12.26 0.46
N VAL A 87 -4.92 -11.08 1.08
CA VAL A 87 -3.79 -10.62 1.89
C VAL A 87 -4.28 -10.32 3.29
N GLU A 88 -4.01 -11.22 4.23
CA GLU A 88 -4.51 -11.08 5.61
C GLU A 88 -3.72 -10.05 6.41
N ALA A 89 -2.39 -10.09 6.28
CA ALA A 89 -1.46 -9.26 7.03
C ALA A 89 -0.69 -8.35 6.08
N PRO A 90 -0.77 -7.01 6.22
CA PRO A 90 0.05 -6.10 5.42
C PRO A 90 1.52 -6.30 5.75
N LEU A 91 2.42 -5.87 4.85
CA LEU A 91 3.87 -6.00 5.05
C LEU A 91 4.32 -5.39 6.39
N GLY A 92 3.73 -4.28 6.80
CA GLY A 92 4.00 -3.63 8.09
C GLY A 92 3.51 -4.38 9.32
N HIS A 93 2.85 -5.54 9.19
CA HIS A 93 2.33 -6.32 10.31
C HIS A 93 3.42 -7.14 11.03
N ARG A 94 3.21 -7.46 12.32
CA ARG A 94 4.19 -8.20 13.14
C ARG A 94 4.51 -9.59 12.60
N LEU A 95 3.57 -10.20 11.89
CA LEU A 95 3.72 -11.54 11.30
C LEU A 95 4.67 -11.54 10.09
N ARG A 96 4.90 -10.39 9.45
CA ARG A 96 5.73 -10.25 8.25
C ARG A 96 7.02 -9.47 8.51
N ARG A 97 7.50 -9.45 9.75
CA ARG A 97 8.65 -8.63 10.17
C ARG A 97 9.92 -8.93 9.39
N GLU A 98 10.27 -10.20 9.17
CA GLU A 98 11.48 -10.55 8.43
C GLU A 98 11.42 -10.11 6.97
N GLU A 99 10.25 -10.22 6.33
CA GLU A 99 10.01 -9.71 4.98
C GLU A 99 10.04 -8.18 4.92
N ALA A 100 9.53 -7.50 5.95
CA ALA A 100 9.42 -6.05 6.00
C ALA A 100 10.74 -5.33 6.29
N LYS A 101 11.62 -5.92 7.11
CA LYS A 101 12.91 -5.34 7.51
C LYS A 101 13.72 -4.75 6.34
N PRO A 102 14.00 -5.49 5.25
CA PRO A 102 14.75 -4.93 4.13
C PRO A 102 14.04 -3.75 3.46
N GLU A 103 12.71 -3.80 3.34
CA GLU A 103 11.92 -2.72 2.73
C GLU A 103 11.87 -1.46 3.61
N ILE A 104 11.81 -1.62 4.93
CA ILE A 104 11.91 -0.51 5.89
C ILE A 104 13.29 0.16 5.78
N LEU A 105 14.36 -0.63 5.66
CA LEU A 105 15.72 -0.09 5.51
C LEU A 105 15.89 0.67 4.18
N LYS A 106 15.41 0.10 3.07
CA LYS A 106 15.37 0.78 1.77
C LYS A 106 14.57 2.08 1.83
N LYS A 107 13.40 2.06 2.48
CA LYS A 107 12.57 3.25 2.69
C LYS A 107 13.34 4.32 3.48
N TYR A 108 13.99 3.95 4.57
CA TYR A 108 14.78 4.87 5.39
C TYR A 108 15.89 5.55 4.59
N GLN A 109 16.69 4.76 3.86
CA GLN A 109 17.75 5.27 2.99
C GLN A 109 17.21 6.22 1.91
N ARG A 110 16.14 5.81 1.21
CA ARG A 110 15.49 6.61 0.16
C ARG A 110 15.00 7.96 0.68
N HIS A 111 14.49 8.02 1.91
CA HIS A 111 14.03 9.28 2.49
C HIS A 111 15.18 10.16 3.01
N LEU A 112 16.33 9.61 3.39
CA LEU A 112 17.47 10.42 3.81
C LEU A 112 18.25 11.03 2.64
N ALA A 113 18.36 10.30 1.52
CA ALA A 113 19.21 10.65 0.39
C ALA A 113 18.96 12.07 -0.19
N PRO A 114 17.72 12.59 -0.29
CA PRO A 114 17.49 13.95 -0.75
C PRO A 114 17.95 15.06 0.22
N HIS A 115 18.23 14.72 1.48
CA HIS A 115 18.53 15.69 2.54
C HIS A 115 19.98 15.69 3.01
N PHE A 116 20.72 14.61 2.76
CA PHE A 116 22.08 14.42 3.28
C PHE A 116 23.01 13.85 2.22
N SER A 117 24.31 14.11 2.37
CA SER A 117 25.32 13.45 1.54
C SER A 117 25.32 11.94 1.76
N GLU A 118 25.73 11.17 0.74
CA GLU A 118 25.78 9.70 0.81
C GLU A 118 26.55 9.19 2.03
N ASN A 119 27.69 9.83 2.36
CA ASN A 119 28.47 9.49 3.56
C ASN A 119 27.67 9.66 4.85
N LYS A 120 26.90 10.73 4.97
CA LYS A 120 26.06 10.98 6.15
C LYS A 120 24.89 10.02 6.22
N VAL A 121 24.26 9.69 5.09
CA VAL A 121 23.21 8.67 5.02
C VAL A 121 23.75 7.32 5.50
N LYS A 122 24.91 6.89 4.98
CA LYS A 122 25.56 5.63 5.37
C LYS A 122 25.83 5.58 6.88
N GLN A 123 26.38 6.65 7.46
CA GLN A 123 26.62 6.74 8.91
C GLN A 123 25.34 6.59 9.74
N LEU A 124 24.26 7.27 9.34
CA LEU A 124 22.98 7.21 10.05
C LEU A 124 22.34 5.81 9.97
N VAL A 125 22.45 5.19 8.80
CA VAL A 125 21.97 3.81 8.57
C VAL A 125 22.75 2.81 9.41
N GLU A 126 24.08 2.89 9.40
CA GLU A 126 24.94 2.00 10.21
C GLU A 126 24.68 2.18 11.70
N LEU A 127 24.50 3.42 12.18
CA LEU A 127 24.15 3.68 13.58
C LEU A 127 22.79 3.09 13.94
N GLY A 128 21.78 3.23 13.07
CA GLY A 128 20.44 2.69 13.29
C GLY A 128 20.35 1.17 13.35
N LEU A 129 21.36 0.47 12.82
CA LEU A 129 21.45 -1.00 12.84
C LEU A 129 22.25 -1.53 14.04
N ASP A 130 22.95 -0.67 14.77
CA ASP A 130 23.80 -1.04 15.90
C ASP A 130 23.19 -0.55 17.23
N GLN A 131 22.34 -1.39 17.82
CA GLN A 131 21.62 -1.05 19.05
C GLN A 131 22.56 -0.78 20.24
N GLN A 132 23.82 -1.24 20.21
CA GLN A 132 24.77 -0.98 21.30
C GLN A 132 25.39 0.42 21.24
N LYS A 133 25.30 1.09 20.08
CA LYS A 133 25.82 2.45 19.86
C LYS A 133 24.75 3.54 20.00
N LEU A 134 23.49 3.16 20.16
CA LEU A 134 22.33 4.03 20.42
C LEU A 134 22.09 4.18 21.92
#